data_AF-A0A7C6YWW1-F1
#
_entry.id   AF-A0A7C6YWW1-F1
#
_cell.length_a   1.000
_cell.length_b   1.000
_cell.length_c   1.000
_cell.angle_alpha   90.00
_cell.angle_beta   90.00
_cell.angle_gamma   90.00
#
_symmetry.space_group_name_H-M   'P 1'
#
loop_
_entity.id
_entity.type
_entity.pdbx_description
1 polymer ?
#
loop_
_entity_poly.entity_id
_entity_poly.type
_entity_poly.pdbx_seq_one_letter_code
_entity_poly.pdbx_strand_id
1 'polypeptide(L)'
;MKKFYLRLSLAMFLILAIALPISAHTPILYVEDLFDGTIYIQGGFSDGSSASGIELLIVEDKDFDGSTSALDDYLKRIGADTDLNEKKIELFENKLILYKTTLDRFGEAIVTKPDSPYLVVFNGGVGHIVVKPGPKLTPQEI
;
A
#
# COMPACT_ATOMS: atom_id res chain seq x y z
N MET A 1 31.89 8.97 -45.71
CA MET A 1 30.51 9.12 -45.20
C MET A 1 29.89 7.78 -44.74
N LYS A 2 29.81 6.72 -45.55
CA LYS A 2 29.23 5.41 -45.11
C LYS A 2 29.84 4.80 -43.82
N LYS A 3 31.17 4.87 -43.64
CA LYS A 3 31.85 4.38 -42.42
C LYS A 3 31.53 5.20 -41.16
N PHE A 4 31.11 6.45 -41.33
CA PHE A 4 30.70 7.32 -40.22
C PHE A 4 29.31 6.92 -39.72
N TYR A 5 28.35 6.72 -40.62
CA TYR A 5 27.02 6.22 -40.27
C TYR A 5 27.06 4.81 -39.68
N LEU A 6 27.93 3.92 -40.18
CA LEU A 6 28.10 2.58 -39.62
C LEU A 6 28.63 2.61 -38.17
N ARG A 7 29.59 3.49 -37.88
CA ARG A 7 30.10 3.70 -36.52
C ARG A 7 29.05 4.33 -35.60
N LEU A 8 28.28 5.28 -36.11
CA LEU A 8 27.20 5.93 -35.37
C LEU A 8 26.06 4.94 -35.04
N SER A 9 25.65 4.12 -36.01
CA SER A 9 24.67 3.05 -35.80
C SER A 9 25.16 1.98 -34.83
N LEU A 10 26.44 1.60 -34.91
CA LEU A 10 27.03 0.63 -33.98
C LEU A 10 27.11 1.18 -32.55
N ALA A 11 27.48 2.45 -32.39
CA ALA A 11 27.49 3.12 -31.08
C ALA A 11 26.08 3.24 -30.49
N MET A 12 25.08 3.57 -31.31
CA MET A 12 23.68 3.65 -30.87
C MET A 12 23.14 2.27 -30.46
N PHE A 13 23.49 1.21 -31.19
CA PHE A 13 23.14 -0.18 -30.83
C PHE A 13 23.82 -0.61 -29.52
N LEU A 14 25.08 -0.20 -29.30
CA LEU A 14 25.79 -0.48 -28.05
C LEU A 14 25.15 0.24 -26.84
N ILE A 15 24.69 1.49 -27.01
CA ILE A 15 24.00 2.25 -25.95
C ILE A 15 22.64 1.60 -25.62
N LEU A 16 21.89 1.14 -26.63
CA LEU A 16 20.63 0.45 -26.41
C LEU A 16 20.81 -0.92 -25.71
N ALA A 17 21.95 -1.58 -25.94
CA ALA A 17 22.30 -2.85 -25.31
C ALA A 17 22.71 -2.72 -23.83
N ILE A 18 22.93 -1.49 -23.32
CA ILE A 18 23.27 -1.21 -21.91
C ILE A 18 22.01 -0.83 -21.10
N ALA A 19 20.80 -0.96 -21.67
CA ALA A 19 19.55 -0.83 -20.93
C ALA A 19 19.35 -2.05 -19.99
N LEU A 20 20.18 -2.14 -18.96
CA LEU A 20 20.00 -3.07 -17.87
C LEU A 20 18.86 -2.53 -16.99
N PRO A 21 17.82 -3.34 -16.69
CA PRO A 21 16.86 -2.95 -15.69
C PRO A 21 17.61 -2.79 -14.36
N ILE A 22 17.63 -1.57 -13.83
CA ILE A 22 18.05 -1.31 -12.45
C ILE A 22 16.90 -1.80 -11.57
N SER A 23 16.82 -3.11 -11.39
CA SER A 23 15.90 -3.74 -10.46
C SER A 23 16.62 -3.83 -9.12
N ALA A 24 16.33 -2.91 -8.22
CA ALA A 24 16.92 -2.98 -6.89
C ALA A 24 15.99 -2.39 -5.82
N HIS A 25 14.74 -2.88 -5.78
CA HIS A 25 14.02 -3.15 -4.53
C HIS A 25 12.61 -3.70 -4.82
N THR A 26 12.34 -4.92 -4.38
CA THR A 26 10.97 -5.45 -4.37
C THR A 26 10.31 -5.02 -3.07
N PRO A 27 9.10 -4.42 -3.10
CA PRO A 27 8.37 -4.12 -1.89
C PRO A 27 7.95 -5.41 -1.18
N ILE A 28 7.97 -5.39 0.15
CA ILE A 28 7.59 -6.51 1.02
C ILE A 28 6.54 -5.98 1.99
N LEU A 29 5.49 -6.79 2.20
CA LEU A 29 4.44 -6.52 3.16
C LEU A 29 4.23 -7.76 4.03
N TYR A 30 4.33 -7.59 5.34
CA TYR A 30 4.01 -8.57 6.36
C TYR A 30 2.83 -8.06 7.18
N VAL A 31 1.88 -8.95 7.46
CA VAL A 31 0.67 -8.65 8.23
C VAL A 31 0.47 -9.80 9.20
N GLU A 32 0.35 -9.48 10.49
CA GLU A 32 0.16 -10.44 11.56
C GLU A 32 -1.03 -10.03 12.44
N ASP A 33 -1.81 -11.02 12.83
CA ASP A 33 -2.92 -10.85 13.76
C ASP A 33 -2.39 -10.79 15.19
N LEU A 34 -2.73 -9.74 15.94
CA LEU A 34 -2.38 -9.62 17.35
C LEU A 34 -3.44 -10.23 18.28
N PHE A 35 -4.55 -10.72 17.73
CA PHE A 35 -5.65 -11.37 18.44
C PHE A 35 -6.34 -10.50 19.50
N ASP A 36 -6.22 -9.18 19.37
CA ASP A 36 -6.79 -8.17 20.29
C ASP A 36 -7.64 -7.13 19.54
N GLY A 37 -8.04 -7.45 18.31
CA GLY A 37 -8.76 -6.53 17.43
C GLY A 37 -7.85 -5.56 16.68
N THR A 38 -6.53 -5.71 16.79
CA THR A 38 -5.54 -4.99 15.99
C THR A 38 -4.67 -5.94 15.16
N ILE A 39 -3.94 -5.37 14.20
CA ILE A 39 -2.95 -6.08 13.39
C ILE A 39 -1.61 -5.36 13.45
N TYR A 40 -0.54 -6.15 13.47
CA TYR A 40 0.81 -5.66 13.23
C TYR A 40 1.11 -5.72 11.74
N ILE A 41 1.72 -4.67 11.24
CA ILE A 41 2.08 -4.52 9.83
C ILE A 41 3.53 -4.10 9.75
N GLN A 42 4.29 -4.78 8.90
CA GLN A 42 5.65 -4.38 8.55
C GLN A 42 5.78 -4.28 7.03
N GLY A 43 6.15 -3.09 6.57
CA GLY A 43 6.49 -2.82 5.18
C GLY A 43 8.00 -2.67 5.02
N GLY A 44 8.51 -3.01 3.84
CA GLY A 44 9.94 -2.94 3.58
C GLY A 44 10.28 -3.08 2.12
N PHE A 45 11.58 -3.01 1.85
CA PHE A 45 12.15 -3.20 0.52
C PHE A 45 13.22 -4.29 0.59
N SER A 46 13.29 -5.14 -0.43
CA SER A 46 14.19 -6.31 -0.44
C SER A 46 15.68 -5.97 -0.37
N ASP A 47 16.05 -4.72 -0.60
CA ASP A 47 17.41 -4.19 -0.54
C ASP A 47 17.77 -3.61 0.85
N GLY A 48 16.82 -3.59 1.79
CA GLY A 48 17.00 -3.03 3.12
C GLY A 48 16.84 -1.52 3.20
N SER A 49 16.41 -0.85 2.11
CA SER A 49 16.07 0.57 2.16
C SER A 49 14.88 0.82 3.10
N SER A 50 14.83 2.02 3.69
CA SER A 50 13.82 2.35 4.70
C SER A 50 12.44 2.49 4.06
N ALA A 51 11.44 1.89 4.70
CA ALA A 51 10.02 2.11 4.39
C ALA A 51 9.37 3.20 5.27
N SER A 52 10.17 3.97 6.02
CA SER A 52 9.66 5.05 6.87
C SER A 52 8.89 6.07 6.05
N GLY A 53 7.71 6.44 6.53
CA GLY A 53 6.85 7.42 5.85
C GLY A 53 6.12 6.88 4.63
N ILE A 54 6.33 5.63 4.23
CA ILE A 54 5.55 5.01 3.15
C ILE A 54 4.09 4.89 3.58
N GLU A 55 3.19 5.24 2.65
CA GLU A 55 1.76 5.23 2.88
C GLU A 55 1.25 3.79 3.02
N LEU A 56 0.46 3.59 4.06
CA LEU A 56 -0.28 2.36 4.31
C LEU A 56 -1.77 2.67 4.22
N LEU A 57 -2.48 1.89 3.42
CA LEU A 57 -3.93 2.00 3.27
C LEU A 57 -4.62 0.75 3.82
N ILE A 58 -5.74 0.96 4.52
CA ILE A 58 -6.73 -0.06 4.78
C ILE A 58 -7.90 0.20 3.85
N VAL A 59 -8.22 -0.74 2.98
CA VAL A 59 -9.30 -0.61 1.99
C VAL A 59 -10.28 -1.77 2.09
N GLU A 60 -11.53 -1.58 1.69
CA GLU A 60 -12.49 -2.68 1.57
C GLU A 60 -12.02 -3.74 0.57
N ASP A 61 -12.31 -5.01 0.85
CA ASP A 61 -12.12 -6.11 -0.10
C ASP A 61 -13.35 -6.30 -1.01
N LYS A 62 -13.80 -5.18 -1.60
CA LYS A 62 -14.84 -5.12 -2.63
C LYS A 62 -14.73 -3.82 -3.40
N ASP A 63 -15.32 -3.80 -4.58
CA ASP A 63 -15.46 -2.55 -5.33
C ASP A 63 -16.47 -1.64 -4.65
N PHE A 64 -16.23 -0.33 -4.77
CA PHE A 64 -17.07 0.68 -4.18
C PHE A 64 -18.43 0.73 -4.89
N ASP A 65 -19.49 0.59 -4.11
CA ASP A 65 -20.89 0.55 -4.55
C ASP A 65 -21.64 1.84 -4.22
N GLY A 66 -20.94 2.86 -3.71
CA GLY A 66 -21.54 4.12 -3.23
C GLY A 66 -21.87 4.12 -1.74
N SER A 67 -21.77 2.99 -1.04
CA SER A 67 -22.01 2.90 0.40
C SER A 67 -20.77 3.29 1.21
N THR A 68 -20.95 4.13 2.25
CA THR A 68 -19.86 4.51 3.15
C THR A 68 -19.92 3.87 4.53
N SER A 69 -20.85 2.93 4.76
CA SER A 69 -21.10 2.32 6.08
C SER A 69 -19.81 1.74 6.68
N ALA A 70 -19.02 1.01 5.89
CA ALA A 70 -17.77 0.43 6.38
C ALA A 70 -16.77 1.49 6.88
N LEU A 71 -16.71 2.65 6.22
CA LEU A 71 -15.90 3.78 6.66
C LEU A 71 -16.49 4.44 7.91
N ASP A 72 -17.81 4.60 8.00
CA ASP A 72 -18.48 5.12 9.21
C ASP A 72 -18.22 4.24 10.44
N ASP A 73 -18.40 2.93 10.28
CA ASP A 73 -18.18 1.92 11.33
C ASP A 73 -16.70 1.91 11.78
N TYR A 74 -15.78 1.98 10.81
CA TYR A 74 -14.35 2.03 11.10
C TYR A 74 -13.93 3.28 11.86
N LEU A 75 -14.36 4.47 11.42
CA LEU A 75 -14.04 5.75 12.08
C LEU A 75 -14.55 5.78 13.53
N LYS A 76 -15.76 5.27 13.74
CA LYS A 76 -16.32 5.10 15.09
C LYS A 76 -15.46 4.16 15.95
N ARG A 77 -14.99 3.04 15.38
CA ARG A 77 -14.17 2.06 16.10
C ARG A 77 -12.82 2.63 16.54
N ILE A 78 -12.18 3.46 15.72
CA ILE A 78 -10.90 4.12 16.07
C ILE A 78 -11.09 5.40 16.90
N GLY A 79 -12.33 5.77 17.25
CA GLY A 79 -12.63 6.97 18.03
C GLY A 79 -12.31 8.27 17.28
N ALA A 80 -12.28 8.26 15.96
CA ALA A 80 -12.08 9.46 15.16
C ALA A 80 -13.34 10.34 15.27
N ASP A 81 -13.23 11.45 15.99
CA ASP A 81 -14.27 12.48 16.05
C ASP A 81 -14.40 13.10 14.66
N THR A 82 -15.35 12.59 13.89
CA THR A 82 -15.53 13.03 12.51
C THR A 82 -16.62 14.07 12.52
N ASP A 83 -16.23 15.34 12.37
CA ASP A 83 -17.16 16.35 11.86
C ASP A 83 -17.65 15.85 10.50
N LEU A 84 -18.88 15.32 10.47
CA LEU A 84 -19.48 14.61 9.33
C LEU A 84 -19.46 15.41 8.00
N ASN A 85 -19.21 16.72 8.09
CA ASN A 85 -19.18 17.64 6.96
C ASN A 85 -17.86 17.62 6.16
N GLU A 86 -16.80 16.99 6.66
CA GLU A 86 -15.49 16.94 5.97
C GLU A 86 -15.04 15.51 5.61
N LYS A 87 -15.95 14.53 5.69
CA LYS A 87 -15.69 13.14 5.34
C LYS A 87 -15.31 13.02 3.85
N LYS A 88 -14.01 12.93 3.57
CA LYS A 88 -13.48 12.74 2.22
C LYS A 88 -13.54 11.27 1.83
N ILE A 89 -14.37 10.96 0.83
CA ILE A 89 -14.41 9.63 0.22
C ILE A 89 -13.20 9.50 -0.71
N GLU A 90 -12.31 8.55 -0.42
CA GLU A 90 -11.15 8.26 -1.24
C GLU A 90 -11.14 6.79 -1.64
N LEU A 91 -10.69 6.52 -2.87
CA LEU A 91 -10.67 5.18 -3.44
C LEU A 91 -9.24 4.78 -3.81
N PHE A 92 -8.91 3.52 -3.59
CA PHE A 92 -7.73 2.86 -4.12
C PHE A 92 -8.19 1.77 -5.09
N GLU A 93 -7.85 1.90 -6.38
CA GLU A 93 -8.27 0.93 -7.42
C GLU A 93 -9.78 0.58 -7.37
N ASN A 94 -10.63 1.61 -7.26
CA ASN A 94 -12.09 1.50 -7.11
C ASN A 94 -12.58 0.87 -5.79
N LYS A 95 -11.71 0.67 -4.79
CA LYS A 95 -12.05 0.17 -3.45
C LYS A 95 -12.05 1.30 -2.44
N LEU A 96 -13.01 1.31 -1.53
CA LEU A 96 -13.13 2.36 -0.52
C LEU A 96 -11.96 2.31 0.46
N ILE A 97 -11.28 3.43 0.65
CA ILE A 97 -10.25 3.58 1.68
C ILE A 97 -10.95 3.83 3.03
N LEU A 98 -10.71 2.94 3.98
CA LEU A 98 -11.21 3.02 5.36
C LEU A 98 -10.27 3.81 6.27
N TYR A 99 -8.96 3.67 6.03
CA TYR A 99 -7.94 4.31 6.83
C TYR A 99 -6.67 4.58 6.03
N LYS A 100 -5.97 5.66 6.38
CA LYS A 100 -4.64 6.00 5.87
C LYS A 100 -3.70 6.31 7.01
N THR A 101 -2.50 5.79 6.93
CA THR A 101 -1.41 6.15 7.83
C THR A 101 -0.07 6.01 7.10
N THR A 102 1.03 6.28 7.79
CA THR A 102 2.37 6.06 7.30
C THR A 102 3.12 5.13 8.23
N LEU A 103 3.99 4.29 7.70
CA LEU A 103 4.88 3.48 8.51
C LEU A 103 5.84 4.34 9.33
N ASP A 104 6.17 3.88 10.53
CA ASP A 104 7.10 4.57 11.42
C ASP A 104 8.56 4.44 10.94
N ARG A 105 9.51 4.91 11.75
CA ARG A 105 10.95 4.87 11.42
C ARG A 105 11.50 3.45 11.20
N PHE A 106 10.80 2.42 11.67
CA PHE A 106 11.16 1.02 11.53
C PHE A 106 10.40 0.31 10.40
N GLY A 107 9.52 1.03 9.68
CA GLY A 107 8.68 0.42 8.65
C GLY A 107 7.48 -0.32 9.24
N GLU A 108 7.05 0.05 10.45
CA GLU A 108 6.02 -0.67 11.21
C GLU A 108 4.77 0.19 11.42
N ALA A 109 3.63 -0.48 11.58
CA ALA A 109 2.38 0.13 12.04
C ALA A 109 1.53 -0.89 12.80
N ILE A 110 0.75 -0.39 13.77
CA ILE A 110 -0.33 -1.14 14.41
C ILE A 110 -1.64 -0.47 14.02
N VAL A 111 -2.59 -1.26 13.52
CA VAL A 111 -3.86 -0.74 13.00
C VAL A 111 -5.02 -1.57 13.54
N THR A 112 -6.11 -0.90 13.92
CA THR A 112 -7.35 -1.57 14.33
C THR A 112 -7.96 -2.30 13.14
N LYS A 113 -8.45 -3.54 13.35
CA LYS A 113 -9.14 -4.29 12.30
C LYS A 113 -10.48 -3.62 11.96
N PRO A 114 -10.82 -3.47 10.67
CA PRO A 114 -12.19 -3.24 10.24
C PRO A 114 -13.11 -4.43 10.54
N ASP A 115 -14.40 -4.13 10.74
CA ASP A 115 -15.46 -5.11 10.98
C ASP A 115 -15.89 -5.83 9.67
N SER A 116 -15.48 -5.30 8.51
CA SER A 116 -15.72 -5.86 7.17
C SER A 116 -14.44 -6.46 6.56
N PRO A 117 -14.52 -7.38 5.57
CA PRO A 117 -13.35 -7.82 4.81
C PRO A 117 -12.57 -6.65 4.21
N TYR A 118 -11.24 -6.69 4.35
CA TYR A 118 -10.37 -5.59 3.98
C TYR A 118 -9.03 -6.09 3.45
N LEU A 119 -8.35 -5.20 2.72
CA LEU A 119 -7.00 -5.37 2.23
C LEU A 119 -6.09 -4.35 2.91
N VAL A 120 -4.87 -4.79 3.18
CA VAL A 120 -3.75 -3.94 3.60
C VAL A 120 -2.93 -3.63 2.36
N VAL A 121 -2.76 -2.35 2.06
CA VAL A 121 -2.01 -1.86 0.91
C VAL A 121 -0.75 -1.16 1.41
N PHE A 122 0.40 -1.71 1.06
CA PHE A 122 1.67 -1.00 1.12
C PHE A 122 1.84 -0.21 -0.17
N ASN A 123 1.74 1.12 -0.11
CA ASN A 123 1.81 1.99 -1.26
C ASN A 123 3.19 2.65 -1.41
N GLY A 124 4.16 1.89 -1.93
CA GLY A 124 5.51 2.38 -2.22
C GLY A 124 5.62 3.26 -3.48
N GLY A 125 4.49 3.62 -4.11
CA GLY A 125 4.45 4.39 -5.36
C GLY A 125 4.35 3.51 -6.61
N VAL A 126 4.41 4.15 -7.79
CA VAL A 126 4.18 3.47 -9.08
C VAL A 126 5.15 2.28 -9.25
N GLY A 127 4.59 1.09 -9.46
CA GLY A 127 5.34 -0.17 -9.60
C GLY A 127 5.79 -0.81 -8.27
N HIS A 128 5.52 -0.19 -7.13
CA HIS A 128 5.97 -0.63 -5.80
C HIS A 128 4.81 -0.79 -4.81
N ILE A 129 3.68 -1.34 -5.29
CA ILE A 129 2.49 -1.57 -4.48
C ILE A 129 2.39 -3.06 -4.14
N VAL A 130 2.11 -3.37 -2.86
CA VAL A 130 1.79 -4.73 -2.42
C VAL A 130 0.47 -4.70 -1.67
N VAL A 131 -0.41 -5.63 -2.02
CA VAL A 131 -1.74 -5.76 -1.44
C VAL A 131 -1.87 -7.15 -0.83
N LYS A 132 -2.33 -7.24 0.42
CA LYS A 132 -2.64 -8.51 1.09
C LYS A 132 -3.98 -8.45 1.82
N PRO A 133 -4.76 -9.54 1.86
CA PRO A 133 -5.91 -9.62 2.75
C PRO A 133 -5.47 -9.54 4.20
N GLY A 134 -6.21 -8.77 5.01
CA GLY A 134 -6.01 -8.72 6.45
C GLY A 134 -6.79 -9.82 7.18
N PRO A 135 -6.37 -10.21 8.40
CA PRO A 135 -7.13 -11.13 9.23
C PRO A 135 -8.46 -10.52 9.65
N LYS A 136 -9.51 -11.35 9.69
CA LYS A 136 -10.87 -10.94 10.04
C LYS A 136 -10.95 -10.60 11.53
N LEU A 137 -11.71 -9.54 11.84
CA LEU A 137 -12.12 -9.29 13.21
C LEU A 137 -13.06 -10.41 13.69
N THR A 138 -12.84 -10.89 14.91
CA THR A 138 -13.64 -11.95 15.52
C THR A 138 -14.48 -11.40 16.68
N PRO A 139 -15.62 -12.04 17.03
CA PRO A 139 -16.46 -11.58 18.15
C PRO A 139 -15.75 -11.48 19.50
N GLN A 140 -14.64 -12.18 19.70
CA GLN A 140 -13.83 -12.15 20.92
C GLN A 140 -12.96 -10.89 21.04
N GLU A 141 -12.83 -10.12 19.96
CA GLU A 141 -11.95 -8.95 19.82
C GLU A 141 -12.73 -7.62 19.72
N ILE A 142 -14.06 -7.68 19.92
CA ILE A 142 -14.98 -6.55 19.81
C ILE A 142 -15.13 -5.85 21.17
#